data_AF-A0A7V5ZF28-F1
#
_entry.id   AF-A0A7V5ZF28-F1
#
_cell.length_a   1.000
_cell.length_b   1.000
_cell.length_c   1.000
_cell.angle_alpha   90.00
_cell.angle_beta   90.00
_cell.angle_gamma   90.00
#
_symmetry.space_group_name_H-M   'P 1'
#
loop_
_entity.id
_entity.type
_entity.pdbx_description
1 polymer ?
#
loop_
_entity_poly.entity_id
_entity_poly.type
_entity_poly.pdbx_seq_one_letter_code
_entity_poly.pdbx_strand_id
1 'polypeptide(L)'
;MDWYAEVTSGRLLVSDGAMGTMLQSLGLEPGHCPESWNLAHPERVQQVHRAYLEAGANLLTTNTFGGNRLRLAAHGLADQLVEINRRAVELAREVAGDRAAVMASVGPTGALLEPLGDLSEQQAYEIFAEQIEALRQGGADTVILETFMALEEIVAALRAAKALGMRVIASMS
;
A
#
# COMPACT_ATOMS: atom_id res chain seq x y z
N MET A 1 -16.12 -0.77 -8.60
CA MET A 1 -16.64 -2.00 -7.96
C MET A 1 -16.85 -1.80 -6.46
N ASP A 2 -17.98 -2.22 -5.88
CA ASP A 2 -18.15 -2.30 -4.41
C ASP A 2 -17.70 -3.67 -3.90
N TRP A 3 -16.40 -3.79 -3.61
CA TRP A 3 -15.79 -5.07 -3.22
C TRP A 3 -16.37 -5.63 -1.91
N TYR A 4 -16.80 -4.76 -0.99
CA TYR A 4 -17.28 -5.17 0.33
C TYR A 4 -18.66 -5.81 0.22
N ALA A 5 -19.56 -5.23 -0.58
CA ALA A 5 -20.85 -5.84 -0.90
C ALA A 5 -20.68 -7.20 -1.58
N GLU A 6 -19.74 -7.31 -2.52
CA GLU A 6 -19.46 -8.56 -3.25
C GLU A 6 -18.99 -9.67 -2.29
N VAL A 7 -17.98 -9.41 -1.45
CA VAL A 7 -17.49 -10.40 -0.45
C VAL A 7 -18.57 -10.77 0.56
N THR A 8 -19.34 -9.81 1.07
CA THR A 8 -20.37 -10.09 2.08
C THR A 8 -21.58 -10.84 1.50
N SER A 9 -21.78 -10.80 0.18
CA SER A 9 -22.76 -11.63 -0.52
C SER A 9 -22.30 -13.08 -0.73
N GLY A 10 -21.05 -13.41 -0.38
CA GLY A 10 -20.46 -14.74 -0.55
C GLY A 10 -19.72 -14.94 -1.86
N ARG A 11 -19.53 -13.88 -2.66
CA ARG A 11 -18.70 -13.95 -3.87
C ARG A 11 -17.22 -14.04 -3.49
N LEU A 12 -16.51 -14.96 -4.13
CA LEU A 12 -15.06 -15.01 -4.05
C LEU A 12 -14.43 -13.91 -4.92
N LEU A 13 -13.57 -13.10 -4.31
CA LEU A 13 -12.74 -12.11 -5.01
C LEU A 13 -11.29 -12.57 -5.02
N VAL A 14 -10.58 -12.24 -6.10
CA VAL A 14 -9.15 -12.55 -6.27
C VAL A 14 -8.34 -11.25 -6.21
N SER A 15 -7.31 -11.22 -5.36
CA SER A 15 -6.33 -10.12 -5.35
C SER A 15 -5.26 -10.34 -6.40
N ASP A 16 -4.58 -9.26 -6.79
CA ASP A 16 -3.37 -9.32 -7.58
C ASP A 16 -2.19 -10.00 -6.85
N GLY A 17 -1.09 -10.17 -7.58
CA GLY A 17 0.15 -10.79 -7.09
C GLY A 17 1.24 -9.78 -6.77
N ALA A 18 2.49 -10.25 -6.75
CA ALA A 18 3.65 -9.47 -6.32
C ALA A 18 3.96 -8.26 -7.24
N MET A 19 3.75 -7.04 -6.71
CA MET A 19 4.17 -5.78 -7.35
C MET A 19 5.69 -5.71 -7.57
N GLY A 20 6.49 -5.94 -6.52
CA GLY A 20 7.96 -5.80 -6.58
C GLY A 20 8.61 -6.70 -7.62
N THR A 21 8.23 -7.98 -7.68
CA THR A 21 8.75 -8.94 -8.67
C THR A 21 8.41 -8.53 -10.10
N MET A 22 7.19 -8.03 -10.31
CA MET A 22 6.76 -7.54 -11.62
C MET A 22 7.56 -6.29 -12.03
N LEU A 23 7.78 -5.34 -11.12
CA LEU A 23 8.60 -4.15 -11.40
C LEU A 23 10.06 -4.53 -11.68
N GLN A 24 10.62 -5.53 -10.99
CA GLN A 24 11.96 -6.06 -11.28
C GLN A 24 12.04 -6.62 -12.71
N SER A 25 11.02 -7.35 -13.16
CA SER A 25 10.95 -7.83 -14.55
C SER A 25 10.92 -6.69 -15.60
N LEU A 26 10.49 -5.49 -15.18
CA LEU A 26 10.46 -4.27 -15.98
C LEU A 26 11.70 -3.39 -15.79
N GLY A 27 12.73 -3.90 -15.10
CA GLY A 27 14.04 -3.26 -14.94
C GLY A 27 14.24 -2.50 -13.62
N LEU A 28 13.42 -2.73 -12.60
CA LEU A 28 13.70 -2.21 -11.26
C LEU A 28 14.88 -2.99 -10.67
N GLU A 29 15.99 -2.31 -10.42
CA GLU A 29 17.18 -2.93 -9.84
C GLU A 29 16.97 -3.27 -8.35
N PRO A 30 17.56 -4.39 -7.87
CA PRO A 30 17.53 -4.72 -6.45
C PRO A 30 18.09 -3.60 -5.57
N GLY A 31 17.38 -3.27 -4.48
CA GLY A 31 17.77 -2.22 -3.54
C GLY A 31 17.25 -0.82 -3.90
N HIS A 32 16.66 -0.63 -5.09
CA HIS A 32 15.94 0.60 -5.40
C HIS A 32 14.55 0.62 -4.75
N CYS A 33 14.03 1.82 -4.49
CA CYS A 33 12.70 2.04 -3.93
C CYS A 33 11.63 1.85 -5.01
N PRO A 34 10.78 0.79 -4.94
CA PRO A 34 9.70 0.59 -5.90
C PRO A 34 8.74 1.77 -5.95
N GLU A 35 8.44 2.39 -4.81
CA GLU A 35 7.47 3.48 -4.70
C GLU A 35 7.90 4.74 -5.48
N SER A 36 9.20 4.96 -5.66
CA SER A 36 9.71 6.06 -6.48
C SER A 36 9.24 6.01 -7.94
N TRP A 37 8.96 4.80 -8.45
CA TRP A 37 8.47 4.60 -9.82
C TRP A 37 7.05 5.11 -10.02
N ASN A 38 6.28 5.36 -8.95
CA ASN A 38 4.98 6.01 -9.07
C ASN A 38 5.11 7.40 -9.73
N LEU A 39 6.24 8.09 -9.51
CA LEU A 39 6.53 9.38 -10.11
C LEU A 39 7.43 9.25 -11.35
N ALA A 40 8.50 8.46 -11.25
CA ALA A 40 9.52 8.39 -12.30
C ALA A 40 9.12 7.53 -13.51
N HIS A 41 8.34 6.47 -13.29
CA HIS A 41 7.96 5.47 -14.31
C HIS A 41 6.50 5.02 -14.18
N PRO A 42 5.52 5.96 -14.14
CA PRO A 42 4.11 5.66 -13.90
C PRO A 42 3.53 4.65 -14.90
N GLU A 43 3.98 4.69 -16.15
CA GLU A 43 3.56 3.78 -17.21
C GLU A 43 3.91 2.32 -16.92
N ARG A 44 5.06 2.07 -16.25
CA ARG A 44 5.49 0.72 -15.88
C ARG A 44 4.69 0.19 -14.70
N VAL A 45 4.38 1.04 -13.72
CA VAL A 45 3.49 0.69 -12.60
C VAL A 45 2.10 0.34 -13.13
N GLN A 46 1.56 1.14 -14.06
CA GLN A 46 0.29 0.83 -14.73
C GLN A 46 0.33 -0.45 -15.54
N GLN A 47 1.46 -0.75 -16.18
CA GLN A 47 1.64 -2.02 -16.90
C GLN A 47 1.49 -3.21 -15.95
N VAL A 48 2.04 -3.15 -14.74
CA VAL A 48 1.87 -4.22 -13.73
C VAL A 48 0.40 -4.35 -13.31
N HIS A 49 -0.26 -3.25 -12.96
CA HIS A 49 -1.68 -3.27 -12.61
C HIS A 49 -2.55 -3.84 -13.74
N ARG A 50 -2.26 -3.46 -14.99
CA ARG A 50 -3.01 -3.90 -16.16
C ARG A 50 -2.85 -5.40 -16.38
N ALA A 51 -1.63 -5.92 -16.23
CA ALA A 51 -1.36 -7.34 -16.35
C ALA A 51 -2.19 -8.15 -15.33
N TYR A 52 -2.28 -7.70 -14.08
CA TYR A 52 -3.10 -8.38 -13.07
C TYR A 52 -4.61 -8.23 -13.32
N LEU A 53 -5.07 -7.06 -13.74
CA LEU A 53 -6.47 -6.85 -14.09
C LEU A 53 -6.91 -7.72 -15.28
N GLU A 54 -6.04 -7.87 -16.28
CA GLU A 54 -6.25 -8.74 -17.44
C GLU A 54 -6.21 -10.23 -17.06
N ALA A 55 -5.39 -10.60 -16.07
CA ALA A 55 -5.36 -11.95 -15.50
C ALA A 55 -6.60 -12.28 -14.63
N GLY A 56 -7.47 -11.30 -14.36
CA GLY A 56 -8.74 -11.50 -13.66
C GLY A 56 -8.78 -11.02 -12.20
N ALA A 57 -7.77 -10.28 -11.74
CA ALA A 57 -7.79 -9.68 -10.41
C ALA A 57 -9.01 -8.75 -10.22
N ASN A 58 -9.68 -8.86 -9.08
CA ASN A 58 -10.77 -7.99 -8.65
C ASN A 58 -10.30 -6.91 -7.69
N LEU A 59 -9.15 -7.12 -7.06
CA LEU A 59 -8.52 -6.20 -6.11
C LEU A 59 -7.10 -5.94 -6.59
N LEU A 60 -6.73 -4.67 -6.75
CA LEU A 60 -5.38 -4.26 -7.11
C LEU A 60 -4.70 -3.59 -5.91
N THR A 61 -3.51 -4.06 -5.54
CA THR A 61 -2.70 -3.47 -4.49
C THR A 61 -1.84 -2.33 -5.04
N THR A 62 -1.87 -1.17 -4.41
CA THR A 62 -1.04 -0.02 -4.82
C THR A 62 0.45 -0.32 -4.61
N ASN A 63 1.31 0.29 -5.43
CA ASN A 63 2.75 0.24 -5.25
C ASN A 63 3.19 1.17 -4.09
N THR A 64 2.82 0.81 -2.85
CA THR A 64 3.01 1.64 -1.64
C THR A 64 3.39 0.86 -0.39
N PHE A 65 3.79 -0.41 -0.52
CA PHE A 65 4.16 -1.26 0.62
C PHE A 65 5.16 -0.56 1.57
N GLY A 66 6.23 0.01 1.03
CA GLY A 66 7.23 0.81 1.75
C GLY A 66 6.99 2.32 1.68
N GLY A 67 5.77 2.78 1.43
CA GLY A 67 5.44 4.19 1.24
C GLY A 67 5.42 5.05 2.50
N ASN A 68 5.81 4.52 3.67
CA ASN A 68 5.85 5.28 4.91
C ASN A 68 7.13 6.13 5.05
N ARG A 69 7.09 7.14 5.94
CA ARG A 69 8.17 8.13 6.07
C ARG A 69 9.54 7.52 6.34
N LEU A 70 9.62 6.49 7.20
CA LEU A 70 10.92 5.89 7.57
C LEU A 70 11.53 5.13 6.39
N ARG A 71 10.71 4.36 5.66
CA ARG A 71 11.15 3.62 4.49
C ARG A 71 11.56 4.54 3.35
N LEU A 72 10.79 5.60 3.08
CA LEU A 72 11.14 6.60 2.07
C LEU A 72 12.37 7.43 2.47
N ALA A 73 12.57 7.72 3.75
CA ALA A 73 13.75 8.43 4.25
C ALA A 73 15.05 7.69 3.95
N ALA A 74 15.05 6.35 4.03
CA ALA A 74 16.21 5.52 3.67
C ALA A 74 16.66 5.69 2.20
N HIS A 75 15.78 6.22 1.36
CA HIS A 75 16.04 6.51 -0.06
C HIS A 75 16.09 8.01 -0.37
N GLY A 76 16.05 8.89 0.63
CA GLY A 76 16.03 10.34 0.44
C GLY A 76 14.72 10.89 -0.14
N LEU A 77 13.61 10.16 0.04
CA LEU A 77 12.30 10.47 -0.56
C LEU A 77 11.22 10.84 0.46
N ALA A 78 11.58 11.07 1.72
CA ALA A 78 10.61 11.38 2.79
C ALA A 78 9.73 12.60 2.47
N ASP A 79 10.32 13.65 1.87
CA ASP A 79 9.60 14.89 1.50
C ASP A 79 8.59 14.68 0.35
N GLN A 80 8.68 13.55 -0.37
CA GLN A 80 7.79 13.19 -1.48
C GLN A 80 6.71 12.19 -1.05
N LEU A 81 6.59 11.87 0.24
CA LEU A 81 5.67 10.84 0.74
C LEU A 81 4.24 11.01 0.25
N VAL A 82 3.69 12.22 0.39
CA VAL A 82 2.30 12.49 0.01
C VAL A 82 2.11 12.33 -1.49
N GLU A 83 3.04 12.85 -2.29
CA GLU A 83 2.97 12.79 -3.75
C GLU A 83 3.09 11.34 -4.26
N ILE A 84 4.07 10.59 -3.74
CA ILE A 84 4.32 9.18 -4.08
C ILE A 84 3.09 8.32 -3.78
N ASN A 85 2.55 8.39 -2.56
CA ASN A 85 1.42 7.55 -2.15
C ASN A 85 0.14 7.93 -2.90
N ARG A 86 -0.14 9.23 -3.04
CA ARG A 86 -1.33 9.69 -3.78
C ARG A 86 -1.25 9.26 -5.24
N ARG A 87 -0.09 9.43 -5.88
CA ARG A 87 0.08 9.04 -7.29
C ARG A 87 -0.08 7.53 -7.48
N ALA A 88 0.41 6.72 -6.56
CA ALA A 88 0.23 5.26 -6.63
C ALA A 88 -1.24 4.84 -6.69
N VAL A 89 -2.10 5.48 -5.88
CA VAL A 89 -3.54 5.22 -5.88
C VAL A 89 -4.18 5.66 -7.18
N GLU A 90 -3.81 6.85 -7.69
CA GLU A 90 -4.30 7.37 -8.97
C GLU A 90 -3.95 6.40 -10.12
N LEU A 91 -2.71 5.91 -10.18
CA LEU A 91 -2.27 4.95 -11.20
C LEU A 91 -3.07 3.64 -11.16
N ALA A 92 -3.27 3.07 -9.97
CA ALA A 92 -4.07 1.88 -9.79
C ALA A 92 -5.53 2.12 -10.18
N ARG A 93 -6.09 3.29 -9.85
CA ARG A 93 -7.47 3.67 -10.17
C ARG A 93 -7.70 3.86 -11.67
N GLU A 94 -6.77 4.55 -12.34
CA GLU A 94 -6.78 4.75 -13.80
C GLU A 94 -6.85 3.41 -14.54
N VAL A 95 -6.17 2.38 -14.03
CA VAL A 95 -6.20 1.02 -14.59
C VAL A 95 -7.45 0.24 -14.17
N ALA A 96 -7.82 0.29 -12.90
CA ALA A 96 -8.96 -0.46 -12.35
C ALA A 96 -10.29 -0.10 -13.02
N GLY A 97 -10.51 1.20 -13.27
CA GLY A 97 -11.82 1.73 -13.66
C GLY A 97 -12.91 1.20 -12.73
N ASP A 98 -13.99 0.67 -13.32
CA ASP A 98 -15.08 0.04 -12.56
C ASP A 98 -14.87 -1.46 -12.31
N ARG A 99 -13.84 -2.07 -12.92
CA ARG A 99 -13.64 -3.53 -12.97
C ARG A 99 -12.98 -4.12 -11.72
N ALA A 100 -12.27 -3.32 -10.95
CA ALA A 100 -11.59 -3.74 -9.74
C ALA A 100 -11.67 -2.66 -8.65
N ALA A 101 -11.45 -3.05 -7.40
CA ALA A 101 -11.21 -2.12 -6.30
C ALA A 101 -9.71 -1.90 -6.07
N VAL A 102 -9.35 -0.74 -5.54
CA VAL A 102 -7.97 -0.35 -5.25
C VAL A 102 -7.72 -0.50 -3.75
N MET A 103 -6.82 -1.41 -3.39
CA MET A 103 -6.36 -1.64 -2.02
C MET A 103 -5.05 -0.90 -1.79
N ALA A 104 -5.03 -0.01 -0.81
CA ALA A 104 -3.82 0.66 -0.42
C ALA A 104 -2.92 -0.31 0.37
N SER A 105 -1.80 -0.72 -0.24
CA SER A 105 -0.80 -1.58 0.38
C SER A 105 0.03 -0.79 1.40
N VAL A 106 0.05 -1.27 2.64
CA VAL A 106 0.84 -0.68 3.74
C VAL A 106 1.58 -1.80 4.44
N GLY A 107 2.91 -1.79 4.34
CA GLY A 107 3.81 -2.68 5.05
C GLY A 107 4.29 -2.09 6.37
N PRO A 108 5.10 -2.85 7.15
CA PRO A 108 5.67 -2.37 8.40
C PRO A 108 6.63 -1.18 8.20
N THR A 109 6.92 -0.46 9.28
CA THR A 109 7.86 0.67 9.27
C THR A 109 9.29 0.24 8.95
N GLY A 110 9.63 -1.02 9.24
CA GLY A 110 11.00 -1.55 9.15
C GLY A 110 11.87 -1.20 10.36
N ALA A 111 11.32 -0.50 11.36
CA ALA A 111 11.97 -0.25 12.64
C ALA A 111 11.38 -1.17 13.73
N LEU A 112 12.18 -1.47 14.75
CA LEU A 112 11.71 -2.22 15.93
C LEU A 112 11.05 -1.26 16.92
N LEU A 113 9.92 -1.68 17.48
CA LEU A 113 9.26 -0.97 18.56
C LEU A 113 10.04 -1.09 19.88
N GLU A 114 9.87 -0.11 20.77
CA GLU A 114 10.33 -0.19 22.16
C GLU A 114 9.77 -1.45 22.86
N PRO A 115 10.56 -2.13 23.71
CA PRO A 115 11.94 -1.82 24.12
C PRO A 115 13.02 -2.44 23.21
N LEU A 116 12.65 -3.11 22.12
CA LEU A 116 13.60 -3.81 21.23
C LEU A 116 14.29 -2.86 20.24
N GLY A 117 13.68 -1.71 19.96
CA GLY A 117 14.25 -0.58 19.24
C GLY A 117 13.81 0.75 19.84
N ASP A 118 13.92 1.80 19.04
CA ASP A 118 13.71 3.19 19.49
C ASP A 118 12.37 3.79 19.02
N LEU A 119 11.53 3.00 18.31
CA LEU A 119 10.26 3.48 17.81
C LEU A 119 9.17 3.26 18.86
N SER A 120 8.60 4.34 19.38
CA SER A 120 7.42 4.24 20.24
C SER A 120 6.16 3.87 19.44
N GLU A 121 5.17 3.26 20.09
CA GLU A 121 3.87 2.97 19.46
C GLU A 121 3.18 4.24 18.92
N GLN A 122 3.36 5.38 19.61
CA GLN A 122 2.79 6.65 19.20
C GLN A 122 3.43 7.15 17.90
N GLN A 123 4.75 7.04 17.76
CA GLN A 123 5.43 7.39 16.52
C GLN A 123 5.04 6.45 15.38
N ALA A 124 4.91 5.14 15.65
CA ALA A 124 4.43 4.19 14.64
C ALA A 124 3.03 4.56 14.15
N TYR A 125 2.11 4.88 15.06
CA TYR A 125 0.78 5.37 14.73
C TYR A 125 0.83 6.61 13.82
N GLU A 126 1.65 7.61 14.16
CA GLU A 126 1.80 8.85 13.38
C GLU A 126 2.35 8.60 11.98
N ILE A 127 3.34 7.70 11.85
CA ILE A 127 3.92 7.29 10.58
C ILE A 127 2.87 6.63 9.68
N PHE A 128 2.08 5.70 10.22
CA PHE A 128 1.01 5.05 9.46
C PHE A 128 -0.12 6.00 9.12
N ALA A 129 -0.51 6.88 10.06
CA ALA A 129 -1.58 7.86 9.84
C ALA A 129 -1.23 8.81 8.68
N GLU A 130 0.01 9.28 8.60
CA GLU A 130 0.46 10.11 7.49
C GLU A 130 0.35 9.38 6.14
N GLN A 131 0.89 8.17 6.05
CA GLN A 131 0.84 7.40 4.81
C GLN A 131 -0.61 7.10 4.40
N ILE A 132 -1.42 6.62 5.32
CA ILE A 132 -2.81 6.24 5.07
C ILE A 132 -3.65 7.45 4.69
N GLU A 133 -3.40 8.62 5.25
CA GLU A 133 -4.10 9.85 4.86
C GLU A 133 -3.79 10.23 3.41
N ALA A 134 -2.52 10.13 2.97
CA ALA A 134 -2.16 10.36 1.57
C ALA A 134 -2.84 9.35 0.62
N LEU A 135 -2.88 8.08 1.02
CA LEU A 135 -3.57 7.01 0.28
C LEU A 135 -5.09 7.24 0.21
N ARG A 136 -5.70 7.67 1.31
CA ARG A 136 -7.12 8.03 1.38
C ARG A 136 -7.44 9.21 0.48
N GLN A 137 -6.61 10.25 0.48
CA GLN A 137 -6.77 11.40 -0.41
C GLN A 137 -6.62 11.03 -1.88
N GLY A 138 -5.80 10.03 -2.20
CA GLY A 138 -5.72 9.43 -3.54
C GLY A 138 -6.97 8.65 -3.95
N GLY A 139 -7.87 8.36 -2.99
CA GLY A 139 -9.14 7.68 -3.25
C GLY A 139 -9.06 6.16 -3.21
N ALA A 140 -8.24 5.57 -2.34
CA ALA A 140 -8.21 4.12 -2.12
C ALA A 140 -9.54 3.59 -1.53
N ASP A 141 -9.97 2.39 -1.93
CA ASP A 141 -11.24 1.80 -1.47
C ASP A 141 -11.12 1.14 -0.08
N THR A 142 -9.92 0.68 0.25
CA THR A 142 -9.59 0.00 1.51
C THR A 142 -8.08 0.07 1.74
N VAL A 143 -7.64 -0.19 2.98
CA VAL A 143 -6.23 -0.44 3.30
C VAL A 143 -6.03 -1.94 3.48
N ILE A 144 -4.93 -2.46 2.96
CA ILE A 144 -4.40 -3.77 3.33
C ILE A 144 -3.10 -3.58 4.10
N LEU A 145 -3.14 -3.95 5.38
CA LEU A 145 -1.95 -4.03 6.24
C LEU A 145 -1.35 -5.41 6.03
N GLU A 146 -0.16 -5.48 5.44
CA GLU A 146 0.45 -6.74 5.03
C GLU A 146 1.87 -6.90 5.52
N THR A 147 2.26 -8.16 5.76
CA THR A 147 3.63 -8.55 6.15
C THR A 147 4.11 -7.94 7.47
N PHE A 148 3.20 -7.73 8.42
CA PHE A 148 3.58 -7.32 9.78
C PHE A 148 3.98 -8.53 10.62
N MET A 149 5.10 -8.42 11.33
CA MET A 149 5.59 -9.45 12.25
C MET A 149 5.22 -9.16 13.72
N ALA A 150 5.07 -7.87 14.09
CA ALA A 150 4.77 -7.44 15.44
C ALA A 150 3.29 -7.07 15.58
N LEU A 151 2.62 -7.58 16.61
CA LEU A 151 1.20 -7.32 16.87
C LEU A 151 0.97 -5.85 17.22
N GLU A 152 1.85 -5.28 18.04
CA GLU A 152 1.79 -3.90 18.51
C GLU A 152 1.89 -2.93 17.32
N GLU A 153 2.75 -3.23 16.35
CA GLU A 153 2.95 -2.41 15.16
C GLU A 153 1.74 -2.44 14.23
N ILE A 154 1.19 -3.64 13.94
CA ILE A 154 -0.02 -3.72 13.09
C ILE A 154 -1.25 -3.12 13.80
N VAL A 155 -1.32 -3.19 15.14
CA VAL A 155 -2.38 -2.53 15.92
C VAL A 155 -2.26 -1.00 15.81
N ALA A 156 -1.05 -0.44 15.83
CA ALA A 156 -0.85 0.98 15.59
C ALA A 156 -1.33 1.40 14.18
N ALA A 157 -0.96 0.63 13.15
CA ALA A 157 -1.43 0.86 11.77
C ALA A 157 -2.95 0.73 11.64
N LEU A 158 -3.55 -0.30 12.27
CA LEU A 158 -4.99 -0.52 12.28
C LEU A 158 -5.73 0.63 12.95
N ARG A 159 -5.24 1.12 14.09
CA ARG A 159 -5.81 2.28 14.79
C ARG A 159 -5.76 3.52 13.91
N ALA A 160 -4.64 3.78 13.23
CA ALA A 160 -4.50 4.89 12.31
C ALA A 160 -5.51 4.81 11.15
N ALA A 161 -5.62 3.65 10.50
CA ALA A 161 -6.58 3.42 9.42
C ALA A 161 -8.04 3.63 9.88
N LYS A 162 -8.40 3.11 11.06
CA LYS A 162 -9.74 3.27 11.64
C LYS A 162 -10.07 4.70 12.01
N ALA A 163 -9.11 5.46 12.57
CA ALA A 163 -9.29 6.87 12.89
C ALA A 163 -9.57 7.72 11.63
N LEU A 164 -9.03 7.31 10.49
CA LEU A 164 -9.25 7.94 9.18
C LEU A 164 -10.50 7.42 8.44
N GLY A 165 -11.29 6.55 9.07
CA GLY A 165 -12.53 6.02 8.49
C GLY A 165 -12.33 4.96 7.41
N MET A 166 -11.12 4.41 7.28
CA MET A 166 -10.82 3.40 6.27
C MET A 166 -11.36 2.02 6.65
N ARG A 167 -11.82 1.27 5.63
CA ARG A 167 -11.94 -0.18 5.72
C ARG A 167 -10.52 -0.78 5.71
N VAL A 168 -10.34 -1.89 6.44
CA VAL A 168 -9.02 -2.47 6.67
C VAL A 168 -9.10 -3.98 6.54
N ILE A 169 -8.17 -4.55 5.78
CA ILE A 169 -7.78 -5.95 5.81
C ILE A 169 -6.42 -5.99 6.52
N ALA A 170 -6.26 -6.88 7.49
CA ALA A 170 -5.00 -7.01 8.24
C ALA A 170 -4.47 -8.44 8.12
N SER A 171 -3.20 -8.56 7.74
CA SER A 171 -2.48 -9.82 7.60
C SER A 171 -1.14 -9.73 8.33
N MET A 172 -0.79 -10.81 9.03
CA MET A 172 0.48 -10.97 9.71
C MET A 172 1.20 -12.19 9.13
N SER A 173 2.54 -12.15 9.13
CA SER A 173 3.41 -13.21 8.60
C SER A 173 4.68 -13.35 9.41
#